data_AF-A0A7C3WKF0-F1
#
_entry.id   AF-A0A7C3WKF0-F1
#
_cell.length_a   1.000
_cell.length_b   1.000
_cell.length_c   1.000
_cell.angle_alpha   90.00
_cell.angle_beta   90.00
_cell.angle_gamma   90.00
#
_symmetry.space_group_name_H-M   'P 1'
#
loop_
_entity.id
_entity.type
_entity.pdbx_description
1 polymer ?
#
loop_
_entity_poly.entity_id
_entity_poly.type
_entity_poly.pdbx_seq_one_letter_code
_entity_poly.pdbx_strand_id
1 'polypeptide(L)'
;SAKKFILGNTEGEAEGVDVMVNGTEKGTQEWQETLNYGTIIEGIKSNSALNKVVIDIPADQQKAKVYVGKLGGAAAGATYVKYTPVTMPVARLDTELTATDKTKNLVVVGGPCVNKEAYNALNITSVQYPACGAASTIPENAAIIKIVPDYPATGKYTVVVAGWEAANTRTACAVIQQYATLLKGQAVSAVKVTSATTAGITPL
;
A
#
# COMPACT_ATOMS: atom_id res chain seq x y z
N SER A 1 39.57 26.29 -58.00
CA SER A 1 39.12 26.62 -56.64
C SER A 1 38.57 25.35 -56.01
N ALA A 2 39.10 24.90 -54.87
CA ALA A 2 38.56 23.71 -54.20
C ALA A 2 37.15 24.03 -53.68
N LYS A 3 36.16 23.19 -53.98
CA LYS A 3 34.82 23.35 -53.43
C LYS A 3 34.91 23.14 -51.92
N LYS A 4 34.61 24.18 -51.15
CA LYS A 4 34.53 24.11 -49.69
C LYS A 4 33.26 23.35 -49.31
N PHE A 5 33.37 22.41 -48.39
CA PHE A 5 32.21 21.77 -47.81
C PHE A 5 31.55 22.75 -46.84
N ILE A 6 30.26 23.02 -47.06
CA ILE A 6 29.42 23.79 -46.16
C ILE A 6 28.18 22.98 -45.82
N LEU A 7 27.67 23.16 -44.60
CA LEU A 7 26.34 22.71 -44.23
C LEU A 7 25.35 23.83 -44.58
N GLY A 8 24.16 23.45 -45.03
CA GLY A 8 23.11 24.40 -45.40
C GLY A 8 23.51 25.31 -46.55
N ASN A 9 23.01 26.55 -46.48
CA ASN A 9 23.18 27.56 -47.51
C ASN A 9 24.25 28.60 -47.15
N THR A 10 24.49 28.84 -45.86
CA THR A 10 25.35 29.92 -45.37
C THR A 10 26.54 29.38 -44.59
N GLU A 11 27.75 29.72 -45.04
CA GLU A 11 28.96 29.28 -44.38
C GLU A 11 29.12 29.95 -43.00
N GLY A 12 29.35 29.14 -41.97
CA GLY A 12 29.67 29.65 -40.63
C GLY A 12 28.43 29.91 -39.78
N GLU A 13 27.25 29.63 -40.31
CA GLU A 13 25.96 29.82 -39.64
C GLU A 13 25.27 28.48 -39.47
N ALA A 14 24.56 28.34 -38.34
CA ALA A 14 23.74 27.17 -38.10
C ALA A 14 22.33 27.42 -38.67
N GLU A 15 21.93 26.63 -39.67
CA GLU A 15 20.61 26.64 -40.28
C GLU A 15 19.83 25.37 -39.89
N GLY A 16 18.50 25.43 -39.89
CA GLY A 16 17.67 24.28 -39.49
C GLY A 16 17.95 23.03 -40.35
N VAL A 17 18.20 23.25 -41.64
CA VAL A 17 18.48 22.22 -42.65
C VAL A 17 19.87 21.58 -42.55
N ASP A 18 20.79 22.13 -41.75
CA ASP A 18 22.15 21.60 -41.63
C ASP A 18 22.18 20.18 -41.08
N VAL A 19 21.25 19.89 -40.17
CA VAL A 19 21.09 18.58 -39.54
C VAL A 19 19.61 18.23 -39.54
N MET A 20 19.26 17.12 -40.20
CA MET A 20 17.90 16.58 -40.21
C MET A 20 17.86 15.25 -39.46
N VAL A 21 16.93 15.13 -38.52
CA VAL A 21 16.67 13.90 -37.77
C VAL A 21 15.22 13.51 -37.98
N ASN A 22 14.98 12.32 -38.55
CA ASN A 22 13.64 11.80 -38.84
C ASN A 22 12.72 12.80 -39.58
N GLY A 23 13.29 13.56 -40.53
CA GLY A 23 12.55 14.57 -41.31
C GLY A 23 12.27 15.87 -40.57
N THR A 24 12.82 16.07 -39.37
CA THR A 24 12.74 17.33 -38.62
C THR A 24 14.08 18.06 -38.69
N GLU A 25 14.04 19.34 -39.00
CA GLU A 25 15.18 20.26 -38.98
C GLU A 25 15.66 20.48 -37.54
N LYS A 26 16.95 20.24 -37.29
CA LYS A 26 17.58 20.31 -35.98
C LYS A 26 18.85 21.15 -35.96
N GLY A 27 19.33 21.65 -37.11
CA GLY A 27 20.65 22.27 -37.20
C GLY A 27 20.87 23.51 -36.31
N THR A 28 19.81 24.14 -35.81
CA THR A 28 19.85 25.27 -34.85
C THR A 28 19.70 24.87 -33.38
N GLN A 29 19.56 23.58 -33.07
CA GLN A 29 19.26 23.06 -31.73
C GLN A 29 20.49 23.17 -30.80
N GLU A 30 20.30 23.71 -29.60
CA GLU A 30 21.40 23.91 -28.64
C GLU A 30 21.74 22.67 -27.82
N TRP A 31 20.82 21.69 -27.77
CA TRP A 31 20.99 20.46 -27.03
C TRP A 31 21.27 19.26 -27.94
N GLN A 32 21.83 18.21 -27.34
CA GLN A 32 22.09 16.94 -28.02
C GLN A 32 20.79 16.18 -28.33
N GLU A 33 20.76 15.46 -29.44
CA GLU A 33 19.63 14.62 -29.83
C GLU A 33 20.05 13.15 -29.78
N THR A 34 19.28 12.31 -29.10
CA THR A 34 19.50 10.85 -29.07
C THR A 34 18.60 10.18 -30.11
N LEU A 35 19.20 9.45 -31.04
CA LEU A 35 18.52 8.68 -32.08
C LEU A 35 17.95 7.36 -31.55
N ASN A 36 17.04 6.75 -32.30
CA ASN A 36 16.31 5.53 -31.93
C ASN A 36 17.21 4.34 -31.54
N TYR A 37 18.46 4.31 -32.00
CA TYR A 37 19.44 3.25 -31.73
C TYR A 37 20.49 3.64 -30.68
N GLY A 38 20.25 4.71 -29.92
CA GLY A 38 21.12 5.16 -28.83
C GLY A 38 22.31 6.02 -29.26
N THR A 39 22.49 6.26 -30.55
CA THR A 39 23.48 7.21 -31.09
C THR A 39 23.11 8.64 -30.71
N ILE A 40 24.09 9.45 -30.31
CA ILE A 40 23.87 10.84 -29.86
C ILE A 40 24.51 11.80 -30.87
N ILE A 41 23.77 12.83 -31.28
CA ILE A 41 24.33 13.96 -32.04
C ILE A 41 24.66 15.07 -31.05
N GLU A 42 25.93 15.42 -30.92
CA GLU A 42 26.41 16.38 -29.93
C GLU A 42 26.56 17.79 -30.52
N GLY A 43 26.27 18.80 -29.68
CA GLY A 43 26.55 20.20 -29.97
C GLY A 43 26.04 20.65 -31.34
N ILE A 44 24.77 20.36 -31.66
CA ILE A 44 24.22 20.48 -33.02
C ILE A 44 24.45 21.89 -33.57
N LYS A 45 23.94 22.94 -32.93
CA LYS A 45 24.14 24.33 -33.36
C LYS A 45 25.61 24.75 -33.46
N SER A 46 26.42 24.43 -32.45
CA SER A 46 27.82 24.87 -32.40
C SER A 46 28.70 24.16 -33.43
N ASN A 47 28.39 22.91 -33.75
CA ASN A 47 29.09 22.15 -34.78
C ASN A 47 28.57 22.50 -36.19
N SER A 48 27.26 22.72 -36.37
CA SER A 48 26.67 23.16 -37.64
C SER A 48 27.27 24.49 -38.13
N ALA A 49 27.39 25.48 -37.24
CA ALA A 49 28.07 26.74 -37.53
C ALA A 49 29.57 26.58 -37.86
N LEU A 50 30.17 25.43 -37.55
CA LEU A 50 31.55 25.08 -37.92
C LEU A 50 31.61 24.11 -39.11
N ASN A 51 30.49 23.89 -39.82
CA ASN A 51 30.35 22.92 -40.91
C ASN A 51 30.75 21.49 -40.50
N LYS A 52 30.44 21.11 -39.26
CA LYS A 52 30.81 19.84 -38.65
C LYS A 52 29.57 19.16 -38.08
N VAL A 53 29.54 17.83 -38.13
CA VAL A 53 28.57 17.02 -37.38
C VAL A 53 29.36 16.06 -36.51
N VAL A 54 29.05 16.02 -35.21
CA VAL A 54 29.68 15.10 -34.25
C VAL A 54 28.63 14.08 -33.81
N ILE A 55 28.94 12.81 -34.03
CA ILE A 55 28.07 11.68 -33.74
C ILE A 55 28.80 10.77 -32.76
N ASP A 56 28.26 10.63 -31.56
CA ASP A 56 28.72 9.67 -30.55
C ASP A 56 27.95 8.35 -30.71
N ILE A 57 28.70 7.26 -30.84
CA ILE A 57 28.18 5.90 -30.99
C ILE A 57 28.57 5.13 -29.73
N PRO A 58 27.64 4.92 -28.78
CA PRO A 58 27.94 4.22 -27.55
C PRO A 58 28.36 2.77 -27.81
N ALA A 59 29.39 2.31 -27.10
CA ALA A 59 29.87 0.93 -27.19
C ALA A 59 28.86 -0.09 -26.62
N ASP A 60 27.99 0.36 -25.70
CA ASP A 60 26.96 -0.45 -25.05
C ASP A 60 25.56 0.11 -25.31
N GLN A 61 24.54 -0.76 -25.30
CA GLN A 61 23.15 -0.35 -25.47
C GLN A 61 22.73 0.61 -24.35
N GLN A 62 22.29 1.82 -24.72
CA GLN A 62 21.80 2.84 -23.81
C GLN A 62 20.59 2.32 -23.02
N LYS A 63 20.71 2.25 -21.69
CA LYS A 63 19.61 1.88 -20.78
C LYS A 63 19.05 3.14 -20.15
N ALA A 64 17.81 3.50 -20.49
CA ALA A 64 17.12 4.61 -19.83
C ALA A 64 16.55 4.16 -18.48
N LYS A 65 16.98 4.80 -17.39
CA LYS A 65 16.21 4.78 -16.12
C LYS A 65 15.07 5.77 -16.26
N VAL A 66 13.92 5.29 -16.73
CA VAL A 66 12.70 6.11 -16.82
C VAL A 66 12.08 6.20 -15.43
N TYR A 67 12.03 7.41 -14.89
CA TYR A 67 11.19 7.73 -13.75
C TYR A 67 9.91 8.38 -14.26
N VAL A 68 8.76 7.78 -13.99
CA VAL A 68 7.46 8.40 -14.26
C VAL A 68 7.06 9.15 -12.99
N GLY A 69 7.37 10.45 -12.93
CA GLY A 69 7.08 11.30 -11.78
C GLY A 69 8.01 12.51 -11.68
N LYS A 70 7.58 13.58 -10.98
CA LYS A 70 8.40 14.77 -10.73
C LYS A 70 9.54 14.42 -9.77
N LEU A 71 10.79 14.64 -10.18
CA LEU A 71 11.95 14.52 -9.30
C LEU A 71 11.78 15.50 -8.12
N GLY A 72 11.64 14.99 -6.89
CA GLY A 72 11.37 15.79 -5.69
C GLY A 72 9.90 16.19 -5.48
N GLY A 73 8.95 15.68 -6.27
CA GLY A 73 7.53 15.88 -6.04
C GLY A 73 6.96 14.83 -5.09
N ALA A 74 6.62 15.22 -3.86
CA ALA A 74 5.72 14.42 -3.04
C ALA A 74 4.33 14.43 -3.70
N ALA A 75 3.83 13.26 -4.09
CA ALA A 75 2.43 13.10 -4.46
C ALA A 75 1.58 13.29 -3.19
N ALA A 76 1.06 14.49 -2.99
CA ALA A 76 0.04 14.73 -1.98
C ALA A 76 -1.23 13.96 -2.39
N GLY A 77 -1.60 12.95 -1.62
CA GLY A 77 -2.94 12.35 -1.69
C GLY A 77 -3.05 10.91 -2.18
N ALA A 78 -1.95 10.19 -2.40
CA ALA A 78 -2.06 8.75 -2.63
C ALA A 78 -2.03 8.00 -1.28
N THR A 79 -3.14 7.34 -0.96
CA THR A 79 -3.23 6.41 0.16
C THR A 79 -2.46 5.15 -0.21
N TYR A 80 -1.17 5.11 0.13
CA TYR A 80 -0.38 3.89 -0.04
C TYR A 80 -0.62 2.97 1.15
N VAL A 81 -0.89 1.69 0.88
CA VAL A 81 -0.88 0.65 1.92
C VAL A 81 0.57 0.48 2.38
N LYS A 82 0.93 1.12 3.50
CA LYS A 82 2.24 0.95 4.12
C LYS A 82 2.27 -0.41 4.81
N TYR A 83 2.97 -1.37 4.20
CA TYR A 83 3.34 -2.62 4.87
C TYR A 83 4.35 -2.30 5.97
N THR A 84 3.87 -2.08 7.19
CA THR A 84 4.74 -1.98 8.36
C THR A 84 5.04 -3.40 8.79
N PRO A 85 6.28 -3.88 8.68
CA PRO A 85 6.60 -5.25 9.06
C PRO A 85 6.33 -5.43 10.54
N VAL A 86 5.69 -6.56 10.87
CA VAL A 86 5.51 -7.00 12.25
C VAL A 86 6.86 -7.56 12.71
N THR A 87 7.62 -6.75 13.43
CA THR A 87 8.99 -7.09 13.88
C THR A 87 9.03 -7.83 15.21
N MET A 88 7.88 -8.04 15.85
CA MET A 88 7.74 -8.75 17.12
C MET A 88 6.49 -9.64 17.10
N PRO A 89 6.41 -10.70 17.92
CA PRO A 89 5.19 -11.49 18.05
C PRO A 89 4.03 -10.62 18.56
N VAL A 90 3.03 -10.40 17.70
CA VAL A 90 1.81 -9.62 18.01
C VAL A 90 0.71 -10.46 18.66
N ALA A 91 0.74 -11.78 18.44
CA ALA A 91 -0.14 -12.72 19.11
C ALA A 91 0.51 -13.16 20.42
N ARG A 92 -0.21 -12.97 21.53
CA ARG A 92 0.20 -13.38 22.87
C ARG A 92 -0.94 -14.13 23.52
N LEU A 93 -0.60 -15.06 24.42
CA LEU A 93 -1.60 -15.72 25.25
C LEU A 93 -2.19 -14.74 26.26
N ASP A 94 -3.42 -14.99 26.71
CA ASP A 94 -4.06 -14.18 27.74
C ASP A 94 -3.26 -14.18 29.06
N THR A 95 -2.59 -15.30 29.37
CA THR A 95 -1.68 -15.45 30.51
C THR A 95 -0.40 -14.63 30.38
N GLU A 96 -0.04 -14.19 29.18
CA GLU A 96 1.19 -13.41 28.92
C GLU A 96 0.92 -11.91 28.91
N LEU A 97 -0.34 -11.48 29.07
CA LEU A 97 -0.71 -10.08 28.99
C LEU A 97 -0.19 -9.30 30.21
N THR A 98 0.65 -8.29 29.97
CA THR A 98 1.25 -7.47 31.03
C THR A 98 0.42 -6.22 31.32
N ALA A 99 0.67 -5.56 32.46
CA ALA A 99 0.05 -4.26 32.77
C ALA A 99 0.35 -3.19 31.70
N THR A 100 1.54 -3.22 31.09
CA THR A 100 1.91 -2.31 30.01
C THR A 100 1.05 -2.54 28.76
N ASP A 101 0.71 -3.79 28.46
CA ASP A 101 -0.14 -4.11 27.30
C ASP A 101 -1.57 -3.63 27.50
N LYS A 102 -2.05 -3.62 28.75
CA LYS A 102 -3.36 -3.07 29.14
C LYS A 102 -3.47 -1.54 29.01
N THR A 103 -2.40 -0.86 28.59
CA THR A 103 -2.46 0.57 28.22
C THR A 103 -2.81 0.79 26.74
N LYS A 104 -2.96 -0.28 25.96
CA LYS A 104 -3.22 -0.26 24.50
C LYS A 104 -4.63 -0.75 24.18
N ASN A 105 -5.08 -0.48 22.96
CA ASN A 105 -6.27 -1.14 22.41
C ASN A 105 -5.94 -2.61 22.15
N LEU A 106 -6.89 -3.50 22.40
CA LEU A 106 -6.70 -4.95 22.25
C LEU A 106 -7.59 -5.52 21.15
N VAL A 107 -7.09 -6.55 20.47
CA VAL A 107 -7.90 -7.46 19.68
C VAL A 107 -7.83 -8.81 20.39
N VAL A 108 -8.93 -9.21 21.00
CA VAL A 108 -9.03 -10.45 21.77
C VAL A 108 -9.71 -11.48 20.89
N VAL A 109 -8.97 -12.53 20.53
CA VAL A 109 -9.46 -13.62 19.70
C VAL A 109 -9.67 -14.85 20.58
N GLY A 110 -10.87 -15.44 20.48
CA GLY A 110 -11.27 -16.63 21.22
C GLY A 110 -12.45 -16.36 22.16
N GLY A 111 -13.22 -17.42 22.42
CA GLY A 111 -14.37 -17.36 23.31
C GLY A 111 -13.99 -17.22 24.79
N PRO A 112 -14.93 -16.74 25.63
CA PRO A 112 -14.71 -16.53 27.07
C PRO A 112 -14.53 -17.83 27.87
N CYS A 113 -14.72 -18.99 27.23
CA CYS A 113 -14.41 -20.31 27.78
C CYS A 113 -12.90 -20.58 27.81
N VAL A 114 -12.16 -20.06 26.83
CA VAL A 114 -10.72 -20.35 26.64
C VAL A 114 -9.84 -19.11 26.79
N ASN A 115 -10.41 -17.92 26.67
CA ASN A 115 -9.70 -16.65 26.77
C ASN A 115 -10.28 -15.81 27.92
N LYS A 116 -9.50 -15.63 28.98
CA LYS A 116 -9.92 -14.87 30.18
C LYS A 116 -10.15 -13.40 29.87
N GLU A 117 -9.39 -12.82 28.94
CA GLU A 117 -9.56 -11.42 28.55
C GLU A 117 -10.86 -11.23 27.75
N ALA A 118 -11.33 -12.24 27.02
CA ALA A 118 -12.66 -12.20 26.39
C ALA A 118 -13.78 -12.24 27.43
N TYR A 119 -13.65 -13.09 28.45
CA TYR A 119 -14.58 -13.17 29.58
C TYR A 119 -14.68 -11.83 30.32
N ASN A 120 -13.54 -11.21 30.63
CA ASN A 120 -13.48 -9.92 31.31
C ASN A 120 -14.01 -8.78 30.43
N ALA A 121 -13.63 -8.73 29.15
CA ALA A 121 -14.10 -7.70 28.21
C ALA A 121 -15.61 -7.77 27.99
N LEU A 122 -16.18 -8.98 27.92
CA LEU A 122 -17.63 -9.16 27.82
C LEU A 122 -18.37 -8.93 29.16
N ASN A 123 -17.63 -8.67 30.24
CA ASN A 123 -18.14 -8.45 31.59
C ASN A 123 -19.15 -9.54 32.02
N ILE A 124 -18.79 -10.80 31.79
CA ILE A 124 -19.64 -11.94 32.17
C ILE A 124 -19.59 -12.09 33.69
N THR A 125 -20.73 -11.94 34.34
CA THR A 125 -20.89 -12.07 35.81
C THR A 125 -21.83 -13.20 36.20
N SER A 126 -22.49 -13.84 35.23
CA SER A 126 -23.48 -14.89 35.45
C SER A 126 -22.88 -16.22 35.90
N VAL A 127 -21.61 -16.47 35.56
CA VAL A 127 -20.86 -17.68 35.94
C VAL A 127 -19.42 -17.30 36.26
N GLN A 128 -18.73 -18.08 37.10
CA GLN A 128 -17.28 -17.97 37.26
C GLN A 128 -16.56 -18.49 36.00
N TYR A 129 -15.42 -17.88 35.66
CA TYR A 129 -14.58 -18.34 34.55
C TYR A 129 -14.16 -19.81 34.76
N PRO A 130 -14.22 -20.67 33.72
CA PRO A 130 -14.53 -20.37 32.31
C PRO A 130 -16.03 -20.33 31.97
N ALA A 131 -16.44 -19.38 31.12
CA ALA A 131 -17.82 -19.27 30.63
C ALA A 131 -17.98 -19.96 29.25
N CYS A 132 -18.50 -21.18 29.25
CA CYS A 132 -18.65 -22.02 28.07
C CYS A 132 -20.12 -22.19 27.65
N GLY A 133 -20.34 -22.57 26.39
CA GLY A 133 -21.70 -22.78 25.86
C GLY A 133 -22.59 -21.55 26.06
N ALA A 134 -23.83 -21.74 26.49
CA ALA A 134 -24.80 -20.66 26.66
C ALA A 134 -24.33 -19.56 27.64
N ALA A 135 -23.50 -19.93 28.63
CA ALA A 135 -22.94 -18.99 29.59
C ALA A 135 -21.90 -18.03 28.97
N SER A 136 -21.38 -18.36 27.78
CA SER A 136 -20.45 -17.50 27.04
C SER A 136 -21.08 -16.23 26.48
N THR A 137 -22.42 -16.11 26.49
CA THR A 137 -23.20 -15.05 25.82
C THR A 137 -23.06 -15.00 24.30
N ILE A 138 -22.31 -15.93 23.70
CA ILE A 138 -22.17 -16.08 22.26
C ILE A 138 -23.38 -16.86 21.73
N PRO A 139 -24.03 -16.41 20.63
CA PRO A 139 -25.12 -17.16 20.03
C PRO A 139 -24.65 -18.53 19.54
N GLU A 140 -25.49 -19.55 19.76
CA GLU A 140 -25.22 -20.93 19.34
C GLU A 140 -24.95 -21.01 17.82
N ASN A 141 -23.97 -21.82 17.42
CA ASN A 141 -23.54 -22.02 16.03
C ASN A 141 -23.11 -20.73 15.28
N ALA A 142 -22.78 -19.66 16.01
CA ALA A 142 -22.35 -18.39 15.42
C ALA A 142 -21.12 -17.83 16.13
N ALA A 143 -20.65 -16.69 15.64
CA ALA A 143 -19.63 -15.89 16.28
C ALA A 143 -20.08 -14.45 16.46
N ILE A 144 -19.38 -13.71 17.31
CA ILE A 144 -19.55 -12.30 17.54
C ILE A 144 -18.26 -11.55 17.22
N ILE A 145 -18.42 -10.36 16.64
CA ILE A 145 -17.37 -9.34 16.61
C ILE A 145 -17.95 -8.15 17.37
N LYS A 146 -17.37 -7.83 18.53
CA LYS A 146 -17.89 -6.80 19.42
C LYS A 146 -16.79 -5.83 19.85
N ILE A 147 -17.08 -4.55 19.74
CA ILE A 147 -16.26 -3.46 20.26
C ILE A 147 -16.72 -3.19 21.70
N VAL A 148 -15.81 -3.39 22.64
CA VAL A 148 -15.99 -3.12 24.06
C VAL A 148 -15.22 -1.83 24.39
N PRO A 149 -15.91 -0.73 24.74
CA PRO A 149 -15.25 0.48 25.24
C PRO A 149 -14.79 0.27 26.70
N ASP A 150 -13.84 1.10 27.12
CA ASP A 150 -13.29 1.17 28.48
C ASP A 150 -12.70 -0.14 29.01
N TYR A 151 -12.25 -1.02 28.10
CA TYR A 151 -11.49 -2.23 28.41
C TYR A 151 -10.25 -2.31 27.54
N PRO A 152 -9.07 -2.69 28.09
CA PRO A 152 -8.80 -3.10 29.48
C PRO A 152 -8.63 -1.94 30.49
N ALA A 153 -8.74 -0.68 30.03
CA ALA A 153 -8.71 0.52 30.85
C ALA A 153 -9.62 1.60 30.25
N THR A 154 -9.98 2.61 31.05
CA THR A 154 -10.79 3.74 30.59
C THR A 154 -10.17 4.43 29.37
N GLY A 155 -10.99 4.72 28.36
CA GLY A 155 -10.59 5.30 27.08
C GLY A 155 -9.87 4.34 26.13
N LYS A 156 -9.81 3.03 26.45
CA LYS A 156 -9.31 1.99 25.54
C LYS A 156 -10.45 1.19 24.95
N TYR A 157 -10.21 0.64 23.76
CA TYR A 157 -11.17 -0.20 23.07
C TYR A 157 -10.60 -1.60 22.90
N THR A 158 -11.46 -2.58 23.11
CA THR A 158 -11.17 -3.98 22.85
C THR A 158 -12.13 -4.54 21.82
N VAL A 159 -11.60 -5.13 20.76
CA VAL A 159 -12.40 -5.88 19.80
C VAL A 159 -12.36 -7.35 20.20
N VAL A 160 -13.50 -7.87 20.63
CA VAL A 160 -13.68 -9.29 20.94
C VAL A 160 -14.15 -10.01 19.68
N VAL A 161 -13.38 -11.01 19.25
CA VAL A 161 -13.68 -11.89 18.13
C VAL A 161 -13.83 -13.31 18.67
N ALA A 162 -15.08 -13.73 18.88
CA ALA A 162 -15.37 -14.94 19.64
C ALA A 162 -16.46 -15.78 18.98
N GLY A 163 -16.18 -17.05 18.73
CA GLY A 163 -17.13 -18.03 18.20
C GLY A 163 -17.64 -19.00 19.25
N TRP A 164 -18.82 -19.56 18.99
CA TRP A 164 -19.37 -20.69 19.75
C TRP A 164 -18.41 -21.87 19.71
N GLU A 165 -17.92 -22.19 18.51
CA GLU A 165 -16.85 -23.16 18.29
C GLU A 165 -15.62 -22.52 17.62
N ALA A 166 -14.53 -23.29 17.58
CA ALA A 166 -13.29 -22.90 16.91
C ALA A 166 -13.52 -22.55 15.43
N ALA A 167 -14.41 -23.27 14.74
CA ALA A 167 -14.78 -22.98 13.36
C ALA A 167 -15.46 -21.61 13.21
N ASN A 168 -16.38 -21.26 14.11
CA ASN A 168 -17.04 -19.96 14.08
C ASN A 168 -16.06 -18.82 14.38
N THR A 169 -15.13 -19.04 15.33
CA THR A 169 -14.07 -18.06 15.64
C THR A 169 -13.22 -17.78 14.41
N ARG A 170 -12.82 -18.83 13.67
CA ARG A 170 -12.08 -18.70 12.40
C ARG A 170 -12.87 -17.89 11.37
N THR A 171 -14.17 -18.14 11.22
CA THR A 171 -15.04 -17.38 10.31
C THR A 171 -15.09 -15.90 10.70
N ALA A 172 -15.23 -15.57 11.98
CA ALA A 172 -15.20 -14.19 12.45
C ALA A 172 -13.84 -13.51 12.22
N CYS A 173 -12.73 -14.25 12.39
CA CYS A 173 -11.39 -13.77 12.02
C CYS A 173 -11.27 -13.48 10.51
N ALA A 174 -11.90 -14.27 9.65
CA ALA A 174 -11.93 -14.01 8.21
C ALA A 174 -12.73 -12.75 7.87
N VAL A 175 -13.82 -12.50 8.60
CA VAL A 175 -14.64 -11.28 8.45
C VAL A 175 -13.88 -10.03 8.87
N ILE A 176 -13.23 -10.03 10.06
CA ILE A 176 -12.53 -8.84 10.54
C ILE A 176 -11.29 -8.50 9.69
N GLN A 177 -10.61 -9.50 9.12
CA GLN A 177 -9.52 -9.27 8.16
C GLN A 177 -10.01 -8.58 6.88
N GLN A 178 -11.26 -8.83 6.50
CA GLN A 178 -11.92 -8.24 5.34
C GLN A 178 -12.86 -7.09 5.74
N TYR A 179 -12.54 -6.35 6.81
CA TYR A 179 -13.36 -5.27 7.35
C TYR A 179 -13.85 -4.29 6.26
N ALA A 180 -12.97 -3.89 5.35
CA ALA A 180 -13.25 -2.90 4.31
C ALA A 180 -14.34 -3.34 3.31
N THR A 181 -14.61 -4.63 3.19
CA THR A 181 -15.62 -5.20 2.29
C THR A 181 -16.81 -5.76 3.05
N LEU A 182 -16.56 -6.59 4.06
CA LEU A 182 -17.60 -7.35 4.76
C LEU A 182 -18.26 -6.59 5.91
N LEU A 183 -17.55 -5.66 6.55
CA LEU A 183 -18.07 -4.84 7.65
C LEU A 183 -18.33 -3.38 7.25
N LYS A 184 -18.22 -3.08 5.95
CA LYS A 184 -18.49 -1.75 5.42
C LYS A 184 -19.93 -1.32 5.72
N GLY A 185 -20.09 -0.14 6.31
CA GLY A 185 -21.41 0.43 6.62
C GLY A 185 -22.05 -0.10 7.91
N GLN A 186 -21.38 -1.00 8.64
CA GLN A 186 -21.84 -1.40 9.97
C GLN A 186 -21.59 -0.25 10.96
N ALA A 187 -22.68 0.31 11.50
CA ALA A 187 -22.65 1.39 12.49
C ALA A 187 -22.83 0.90 13.95
N VAL A 188 -23.01 -0.42 14.12
CA VAL A 188 -23.21 -1.05 15.42
C VAL A 188 -21.89 -1.47 16.04
N SER A 189 -21.86 -1.50 17.38
CA SER A 189 -20.69 -1.95 18.15
C SER A 189 -20.59 -3.47 18.26
N ALA A 190 -21.61 -4.22 17.83
CA ALA A 190 -21.61 -5.68 17.85
C ALA A 190 -22.30 -6.25 16.61
N VAL A 191 -21.71 -7.29 16.03
CA VAL A 191 -22.32 -8.06 14.94
C VAL A 191 -22.22 -9.56 15.22
N LYS A 192 -23.25 -10.29 14.80
CA LYS A 192 -23.27 -11.74 14.71
C LYS A 192 -22.75 -12.17 13.35
N VAL A 193 -21.92 -13.20 13.34
CA VAL A 193 -21.30 -13.79 12.16
C VAL A 193 -21.68 -15.26 12.08
N THR A 194 -22.39 -15.64 11.02
CA THR A 194 -22.70 -17.05 10.71
C THR A 194 -21.92 -17.56 9.50
N SER A 195 -21.50 -16.67 8.60
CA SER A 195 -20.61 -16.98 7.47
C SER A 195 -19.75 -15.77 7.09
N ALA A 196 -18.65 -16.00 6.38
CA ALA A 196 -17.77 -14.93 5.88
C ALA A 196 -18.32 -14.28 4.60
N THR A 197 -19.59 -13.87 4.64
CA THR A 197 -20.29 -13.17 3.55
C THR A 197 -21.11 -12.03 4.14
N THR A 198 -21.47 -11.02 3.35
CA THR A 198 -22.30 -9.89 3.82
C THR A 198 -23.64 -10.36 4.37
N ALA A 199 -24.27 -11.38 3.76
CA ALA A 199 -25.52 -11.95 4.24
C ALA A 199 -25.38 -12.71 5.57
N GLY A 200 -24.18 -13.21 5.86
CA GLY A 200 -23.85 -13.89 7.12
C GLY A 200 -23.54 -12.96 8.28
N ILE A 201 -23.62 -11.65 8.09
CA ILE A 201 -23.30 -10.63 9.08
C ILE A 201 -24.56 -9.86 9.42
N THR A 202 -24.99 -9.93 10.68
CA THR A 202 -26.17 -9.22 11.16
C THR A 202 -25.83 -8.42 12.41
N PRO A 203 -26.37 -7.21 12.59
CA PRO A 203 -26.26 -6.46 13.84
C PRO A 203 -26.72 -7.27 15.06
N LEU A 204 -26.08 -7.03 16.21
CA LEU A 204 -26.47 -7.55 17.53
C LEU A 204 -26.96 -6.43 18.45
#